data_AF-A0A1X0P4T1-F1
#
_entry.id   AF-A0A1X0P4T1-F1
#
_cell.length_a   1.000
_cell.length_b   1.000
_cell.length_c   1.000
_cell.angle_alpha   90.00
_cell.angle_beta   90.00
_cell.angle_gamma   90.00
#
_symmetry.space_group_name_H-M   'P 1'
#
loop_
_entity.id
_entity.type
_entity.pdbx_description
1 polymer ?
#
loop_
_entity_poly.entity_id
_entity_poly.type
_entity_poly.pdbx_seq_one_letter_code
_entity_poly.pdbx_strand_id
1 'polypeptide(L)'
;MYAFRDPTLGPLDEIRQARLLVIPIADYDARDGDGDHWSILLLQRKSLEEPFRAFRLDSLNDRNKKCSNSFLSLLRKSKMCKHFIPKSSKLLHDFPSQTNGTDCGCFVCLAALHIAEVVREGFSYDTTFVFPQTWDPVQFRLDLLQEALSTRR
;
A
#
# COMPACT_ATOMS: atom_id res chain seq x y z
N MET A 1 -3.59 -7.89 4.86
CA MET A 1 -3.20 -9.03 4.00
C MET A 1 -4.43 -9.43 3.21
N TYR A 2 -4.41 -9.34 1.88
CA TYR A 2 -5.59 -9.58 1.06
C TYR A 2 -5.73 -11.09 0.79
N ALA A 3 -6.94 -11.63 0.99
CA ALA A 3 -7.30 -12.96 0.55
C ALA A 3 -8.08 -12.83 -0.75
N PHE A 4 -7.62 -13.53 -1.80
CA PHE A 4 -8.31 -13.62 -3.09
C PHE A 4 -9.73 -14.13 -2.84
N ARG A 5 -10.75 -13.37 -3.28
CA ARG A 5 -12.16 -13.73 -3.03
C ARG A 5 -12.59 -14.94 -3.85
N ASP A 6 -11.92 -15.15 -4.97
CA ASP A 6 -12.11 -16.30 -5.83
C ASP A 6 -10.73 -16.88 -6.19
N PRO A 7 -10.31 -18.01 -5.60
CA PRO A 7 -9.02 -18.62 -5.89
C PRO A 7 -8.91 -19.14 -7.33
N THR A 8 -10.02 -19.17 -8.08
CA THR A 8 -10.01 -19.50 -9.52
C THR A 8 -9.62 -18.31 -10.39
N LEU A 9 -9.71 -17.08 -9.87
CA LEU A 9 -9.20 -15.89 -10.54
C LEU A 9 -7.72 -15.73 -10.23
N GLY A 10 -6.91 -15.61 -11.29
CA GLY A 10 -5.49 -15.27 -11.13
C GLY A 10 -5.33 -13.85 -10.54
N PRO A 11 -4.19 -13.53 -9.91
CA PRO A 11 -3.95 -12.23 -9.27
C PRO A 11 -4.12 -11.04 -10.23
N LEU A 12 -3.87 -11.24 -11.53
CA LEU A 12 -4.04 -10.20 -12.55
C LEU A 12 -5.52 -9.91 -12.87
N ASP A 13 -6.39 -10.91 -12.78
CA ASP A 13 -7.83 -10.69 -12.97
C ASP A 13 -8.45 -9.95 -11.79
N GLU A 14 -8.02 -10.26 -10.56
CA GLU A 14 -8.47 -9.52 -9.39
C GLU A 14 -8.01 -8.06 -9.41
N ILE A 15 -6.75 -7.79 -9.79
CA ILE A 15 -6.25 -6.43 -10.02
C ILE A 15 -7.13 -5.69 -11.03
N ARG A 16 -7.55 -6.37 -12.11
CA ARG A 16 -8.45 -5.80 -13.15
C ARG A 16 -9.87 -5.57 -12.66
N GLN A 17 -10.30 -6.18 -11.56
CA GLN A 17 -11.64 -6.02 -11.00
C GLN A 17 -11.68 -5.09 -9.78
N ALA A 18 -10.52 -4.67 -9.25
CA ALA A 18 -10.44 -3.79 -8.10
C ALA A 18 -10.54 -2.30 -8.49
N ARG A 19 -11.23 -1.48 -7.70
CA ARG A 19 -11.20 0.00 -7.83
C ARG A 19 -10.10 0.63 -6.98
N LEU A 20 -9.68 -0.06 -5.93
CA LEU A 20 -8.66 0.34 -4.99
C LEU A 20 -7.74 -0.85 -4.72
N LEU A 21 -6.43 -0.64 -4.80
CA LEU A 21 -5.42 -1.62 -4.42
C LEU A 21 -4.45 -0.95 -3.46
N VAL A 22 -4.21 -1.62 -2.33
CA VAL A 22 -3.26 -1.19 -1.30
C VAL A 22 -2.16 -2.23 -1.27
N ILE A 23 -0.99 -1.89 -1.83
CA ILE A 23 0.08 -2.85 -2.07
C ILE A 23 1.28 -2.46 -1.20
N PRO A 24 1.66 -3.25 -0.19
CA PRO A 24 2.90 -3.03 0.52
C PRO A 24 4.08 -3.25 -0.43
N ILE A 25 5.02 -2.31 -0.43
CA ILE A 25 6.27 -2.37 -1.20
C ILE A 25 7.42 -2.36 -0.21
N ALA A 26 8.32 -3.34 -0.35
CA ALA A 26 9.58 -3.40 0.38
C ALA A 26 10.75 -3.27 -0.59
N ASP A 27 11.79 -2.57 -0.16
CA ASP A 27 13.12 -2.71 -0.76
C ASP A 27 13.80 -3.92 -0.11
N TYR A 28 14.32 -4.81 -0.93
CA TYR A 28 15.10 -5.97 -0.47
C TYR A 28 16.46 -5.88 -1.16
N ASP A 29 17.53 -5.65 -0.39
CA ASP A 29 18.88 -5.92 -0.88
C ASP A 29 19.16 -7.41 -0.65
N ALA A 30 19.23 -8.16 -1.76
CA ALA A 30 19.52 -9.59 -1.74
C ALA A 30 20.89 -9.93 -1.11
N ARG A 31 21.75 -8.93 -0.87
CA ARG A 31 23.06 -9.12 -0.24
C ARG A 31 23.00 -9.23 1.28
N ASP A 32 22.05 -8.56 1.93
CA ASP A 32 21.98 -8.51 3.40
C ASP A 32 20.75 -9.25 3.97
N GLY A 33 19.85 -9.75 3.11
CA GLY A 33 18.73 -10.62 3.51
C GLY A 33 17.56 -9.93 4.21
N ASP A 34 17.75 -8.68 4.66
CA ASP A 34 16.71 -7.87 5.30
C ASP A 34 16.12 -6.84 4.34
N GLY A 35 14.79 -6.71 4.38
CA GLY A 35 14.08 -5.62 3.73
C GLY A 35 14.22 -4.34 4.54
N ASP A 36 15.10 -3.43 4.11
CA ASP A 36 15.50 -2.24 4.86
C ASP A 36 14.35 -1.23 5.02
N HIS A 37 13.40 -1.18 4.07
CA HIS A 37 12.34 -0.19 4.10
C HIS A 37 11.01 -0.65 3.51
N TRP A 38 9.92 -0.30 4.20
CA TRP A 38 8.54 -0.59 3.82
C TRP A 38 7.76 0.68 3.48
N SER A 39 6.86 0.59 2.50
CA SER A 39 5.97 1.66 2.06
C SER A 39 4.68 1.08 1.47
N ILE A 40 3.72 1.92 1.07
CA ILE A 40 2.54 1.49 0.29
C ILE A 40 2.54 2.13 -1.09
N LEU A 41 2.25 1.32 -2.11
CA LEU A 41 1.75 1.75 -3.41
C LEU A 41 0.22 1.65 -3.43
N LEU A 42 -0.44 2.80 -3.48
CA LEU A 42 -1.90 2.92 -3.55
C LEU A 42 -2.32 3.13 -5.00
N LEU A 43 -3.13 2.22 -5.54
CA LEU A 43 -3.74 2.36 -6.86
C LEU A 43 -5.23 2.63 -6.70
N GLN A 44 -5.73 3.71 -7.31
CA GLN A 44 -7.16 4.05 -7.29
C GLN A 44 -7.68 4.48 -8.65
N ARG A 45 -8.90 4.07 -9.01
CA ARG A 45 -9.56 4.43 -10.28
C ARG A 45 -11.07 4.64 -10.13
N LYS A 46 -11.65 5.40 -11.05
CA LYS A 46 -13.05 5.82 -10.97
C LYS A 46 -14.00 4.68 -11.25
N SER A 47 -13.74 3.94 -12.32
CA SER A 47 -14.50 2.78 -12.77
C SER A 47 -13.55 1.68 -13.23
N LEU A 48 -14.08 0.52 -13.66
CA LEU A 48 -13.26 -0.62 -14.10
C LEU A 48 -12.65 -0.40 -15.50
N GLU A 49 -13.15 0.58 -16.24
CA GLU A 49 -12.74 0.93 -17.59
C GLU A 49 -11.64 2.00 -17.60
N GLU A 50 -11.49 2.76 -16.51
CA GLU A 50 -10.48 3.79 -16.37
C GLU A 50 -9.15 3.25 -15.81
N PRO A 51 -8.01 3.87 -16.18
CA PRO A 51 -6.72 3.52 -15.60
C PRO A 51 -6.61 3.98 -14.13
N PHE A 52 -5.79 3.28 -13.38
CA PHE A 52 -5.40 3.66 -12.02
C PHE A 52 -4.57 4.94 -12.02
N ARG A 53 -4.83 5.78 -11.01
CA ARG A 53 -3.87 6.73 -10.46
C ARG A 53 -3.05 6.00 -9.40
N ALA A 54 -1.74 6.26 -9.36
CA ALA A 54 -0.84 5.60 -8.42
C ALA A 54 -0.16 6.60 -7.47
N PHE A 55 -0.23 6.32 -6.17
CA PHE A 55 0.34 7.14 -5.11
C PHE A 55 1.29 6.30 -4.25
N ARG A 56 2.39 6.90 -3.82
CA ARG A 56 3.34 6.31 -2.88
C ARG A 56 3.13 6.97 -1.52
N LEU A 57 2.95 6.12 -0.52
CA LEU A 57 2.81 6.47 0.89
C LEU A 57 4.07 5.94 1.56
N ASP A 58 5.03 6.82 1.79
CA ASP A 58 6.37 6.46 2.22
C ASP A 58 6.79 7.39 3.36
N SER A 59 6.97 6.81 4.54
CA SER A 59 7.29 7.54 5.77
C SER A 59 8.74 8.01 5.85
N LEU A 60 9.61 7.60 4.92
CA LEU A 60 11.03 7.92 4.91
C LEU A 60 11.46 8.55 3.58
N ASN A 61 10.78 9.63 3.19
CA ASN A 61 11.17 10.51 2.07
C ASN A 61 11.29 9.80 0.71
N ASP A 62 10.26 9.04 0.32
CA ASP A 62 10.14 8.41 -1.02
C ASP A 62 11.24 7.39 -1.35
N ARG A 63 11.82 6.74 -0.32
CA ARG A 63 12.89 5.74 -0.44
C ARG A 63 12.50 4.58 -1.37
N ASN A 64 11.23 4.16 -1.36
CA ASN A 64 10.72 3.06 -2.19
C ASN A 64 10.23 3.48 -3.60
N LYS A 65 10.57 4.69 -4.08
CA LYS A 65 10.19 5.17 -5.41
C LYS A 65 10.58 4.21 -6.55
N LYS A 66 11.81 3.69 -6.51
CA LYS A 66 12.32 2.79 -7.57
C LYS A 66 11.57 1.47 -7.55
N CYS A 67 11.42 0.85 -6.39
CA CYS A 67 10.68 -0.41 -6.20
C CYS A 67 9.23 -0.27 -6.68
N SER A 68 8.55 0.81 -6.28
CA SER A 68 7.17 1.10 -6.71
C SER A 68 7.04 1.22 -8.23
N ASN A 69 7.91 1.98 -8.89
CA ASN A 69 7.84 2.16 -10.35
C ASN A 69 8.26 0.88 -11.10
N SER A 70 9.20 0.09 -10.57
CA SER A 70 9.56 -1.23 -11.11
C SER A 70 8.37 -2.19 -11.04
N PHE A 71 7.63 -2.20 -9.94
CA PHE A 71 6.42 -3.01 -9.80
C PHE A 71 5.32 -2.60 -10.80
N LEU A 72 5.07 -1.29 -10.96
CA LEU A 72 4.17 -0.79 -12.01
C LEU A 72 4.61 -1.23 -13.42
N SER A 73 5.92 -1.15 -13.70
CA SER A 73 6.50 -1.59 -14.98
C SER A 73 6.27 -3.09 -15.22
N LEU A 74 6.43 -3.92 -14.18
CA LEU A 74 6.15 -5.35 -14.25
C LEU A 74 4.68 -5.62 -14.60
N LEU A 75 3.73 -5.00 -13.88
CA LEU A 75 2.30 -5.15 -14.17
C LEU A 75 1.95 -4.68 -15.60
N ARG A 76 2.62 -3.64 -16.10
CA ARG A 76 2.41 -3.13 -17.46
C ARG A 76 2.91 -4.06 -18.57
N LYS A 77 3.81 -5.02 -18.27
CA LYS A 77 4.21 -6.06 -19.23
C LYS A 77 3.10 -7.08 -19.45
N SER A 78 2.16 -7.22 -18.52
CA SER A 78 0.98 -8.07 -18.70
C SER A 78 0.02 -7.46 -19.71
N LYS A 79 -0.38 -8.26 -20.72
CA LYS A 79 -1.41 -7.87 -21.70
C LYS A 79 -2.74 -7.51 -21.04
N MET A 80 -3.05 -8.11 -19.89
CA MET A 80 -4.31 -7.89 -19.16
C MET A 80 -4.36 -6.56 -18.42
N CYS A 81 -3.21 -6.11 -17.91
CA CYS A 81 -3.14 -4.94 -17.03
C CYS A 81 -2.56 -3.68 -17.70
N LYS A 82 -1.85 -3.82 -18.84
CA LYS A 82 -1.09 -2.75 -19.51
C LYS A 82 -1.83 -1.42 -19.67
N HIS A 83 -3.12 -1.48 -20.01
CA HIS A 83 -3.93 -0.30 -20.29
C HIS A 83 -4.46 0.38 -19.01
N PHE A 84 -4.56 -0.36 -17.91
CA PHE A 84 -5.08 0.15 -16.64
C PHE A 84 -3.99 0.63 -15.68
N ILE A 85 -2.76 0.15 -15.82
CA ILE A 85 -1.67 0.49 -14.88
C ILE A 85 -0.91 1.75 -15.36
N PRO A 86 -0.75 2.78 -14.51
CA PRO A 86 -0.03 4.00 -14.89
C PRO A 86 1.47 3.76 -15.07
N LYS A 87 2.13 4.62 -15.86
CA LYS A 87 3.58 4.52 -16.13
C LYS A 87 4.45 4.79 -14.89
N SER A 88 3.96 5.59 -13.96
CA SER A 88 4.64 5.97 -12.74
C SER A 88 3.64 6.32 -11.64
N SER A 89 4.11 6.34 -10.40
CA SER A 89 3.35 6.85 -9.25
C SER A 89 3.78 8.27 -8.86
N LYS A 90 2.98 8.93 -8.02
CA LYS A 90 3.30 10.21 -7.37
C LYS A 90 3.53 10.01 -5.88
N LEU A 91 4.42 10.77 -5.26
CA LEU A 91 4.52 10.81 -3.80
C LEU A 91 3.30 11.53 -3.24
N LEU A 92 2.69 11.00 -2.18
CA LEU A 92 1.69 11.75 -1.41
C LEU A 92 2.43 12.56 -0.34
N HIS A 93 2.58 13.87 -0.59
CA HIS A 93 3.40 14.74 0.25
C HIS A 93 2.87 14.91 1.68
N ASP A 94 1.55 14.78 1.86
CA ASP A 94 0.89 14.93 3.18
C ASP A 94 0.91 13.63 4.00
N PHE A 95 1.67 12.62 3.58
CA PHE A 95 1.83 11.38 4.32
C PHE A 95 2.79 11.58 5.51
N PRO A 96 2.47 11.05 6.72
CA PRO A 96 3.31 11.23 7.90
C PRO A 96 4.71 10.66 7.73
N SER A 97 5.72 11.43 8.16
CA SER A 97 7.11 10.98 8.21
C SER A 97 7.41 10.24 9.51
N GLN A 98 8.19 9.17 9.43
CA GLN A 98 8.74 8.50 10.63
C GLN A 98 9.93 9.29 11.17
N THR A 99 10.18 9.16 12.47
CA THR A 99 11.29 9.86 13.16
C THR A 99 12.46 8.92 13.51
N ASN A 100 12.34 7.62 13.22
CA ASN A 100 13.35 6.60 13.49
C ASN A 100 13.57 5.69 12.26
N GLY A 101 14.47 4.71 12.33
CA GLY A 101 14.82 3.83 11.20
C GLY A 101 13.96 2.57 11.05
N THR A 102 13.07 2.25 11.98
CA THR A 102 12.47 0.91 12.11
C THR A 102 10.95 0.88 12.00
N ASP A 103 10.27 2.01 12.16
CA ASP A 103 8.81 2.04 12.24
C ASP A 103 8.11 2.08 10.86
N CYS A 104 8.84 2.02 9.75
CA CYS A 104 8.26 2.03 8.40
C CYS A 104 7.16 0.96 8.23
N GLY A 105 7.36 -0.23 8.80
CA GLY A 105 6.33 -1.28 8.82
C GLY A 105 5.08 -0.91 9.62
N CYS A 106 5.22 -0.19 10.74
CA CYS A 106 4.08 0.31 11.51
C CYS A 106 3.29 1.35 10.71
N PHE A 107 3.97 2.26 10.01
CA PHE A 107 3.34 3.27 9.15
C PHE A 107 2.58 2.61 7.99
N VAL A 108 3.09 1.51 7.43
CA VAL A 108 2.35 0.70 6.43
C VAL A 108 1.06 0.14 7.04
N CYS A 109 1.12 -0.47 8.23
CA CYS A 109 -0.08 -1.02 8.87
C CYS A 109 -1.12 0.06 9.22
N LEU A 110 -0.69 1.15 9.85
CA LEU A 110 -1.55 2.28 10.21
C LEU A 110 -2.20 2.92 8.98
N ALA A 111 -1.44 3.12 7.91
CA ALA A 111 -1.97 3.63 6.64
C ALA A 111 -3.03 2.68 6.05
N ALA A 112 -2.77 1.37 6.06
CA ALA A 112 -3.71 0.37 5.55
C ALA A 112 -5.00 0.31 6.38
N LEU A 113 -4.91 0.41 7.71
CA LEU A 113 -6.06 0.48 8.60
C LEU A 113 -6.89 1.74 8.34
N HIS A 114 -6.25 2.89 8.25
CA HIS A 114 -6.91 4.15 7.94
C HIS A 114 -7.62 4.10 6.57
N ILE A 115 -6.96 3.58 5.55
CA ILE A 115 -7.57 3.39 4.22
C ILE A 115 -8.80 2.46 4.32
N ALA A 116 -8.72 1.38 5.09
CA ALA A 116 -9.84 0.45 5.28
C ALA A 116 -11.02 1.12 6.01
N GLU A 117 -10.76 1.97 7.01
CA GLU A 117 -11.79 2.75 7.70
C GLU A 117 -12.51 3.70 6.74
N VAL A 118 -11.75 4.47 5.96
CA VAL A 118 -12.31 5.37 4.93
C VAL A 118 -13.14 4.60 3.91
N VAL A 119 -12.71 3.39 3.53
CA VAL A 119 -13.48 2.51 2.64
C VAL A 119 -14.79 2.06 3.28
N ARG A 120 -14.74 1.66 4.55
CA ARG A 120 -15.91 1.23 5.32
C ARG A 120 -16.94 2.35 5.51
N GLU A 121 -16.49 3.60 5.64
CA GLU A 121 -17.35 4.78 5.84
C GLU A 121 -18.03 5.29 4.56
N GLY A 122 -17.63 4.78 3.39
CA GLY A 122 -18.26 5.12 2.11
C GLY A 122 -17.28 5.72 1.11
N PHE A 123 -16.26 4.95 0.74
CA PHE A 123 -15.28 5.37 -0.26
C PHE A 123 -15.91 5.73 -1.62
N SER A 124 -15.56 6.91 -2.11
CA SER A 124 -15.78 7.35 -3.48
C SER A 124 -14.43 7.50 -4.18
N TYR A 125 -14.42 7.48 -5.51
CA TYR A 125 -13.17 7.73 -6.25
C TYR A 125 -12.60 9.14 -6.04
N ASP A 126 -13.48 10.12 -5.79
CA ASP A 126 -13.06 11.49 -5.49
C ASP A 126 -12.54 11.63 -4.05
N THR A 127 -12.55 10.54 -3.27
CA THR A 127 -11.95 10.51 -1.94
C THR A 127 -10.44 10.73 -2.06
N THR A 128 -10.01 11.93 -1.66
CA THR A 128 -8.62 12.18 -1.33
C THR A 128 -8.36 11.61 0.05
N PHE A 129 -7.45 10.63 0.15
CA PHE A 129 -7.03 10.11 1.44
C PHE A 129 -6.26 11.20 2.18
N VAL A 130 -6.80 11.62 3.33
CA VAL A 130 -6.16 12.59 4.24
C VAL A 130 -5.68 11.82 5.45
N PHE A 131 -4.37 11.71 5.58
CA PHE A 131 -3.76 10.95 6.68
C PHE A 131 -3.60 11.86 7.92
N PRO A 132 -3.81 11.32 9.14
CA PRO A 132 -3.53 12.03 10.36
C PRO A 132 -2.06 12.48 10.39
N GLN A 133 -1.80 13.75 10.72
CA GLN A 133 -0.44 14.30 10.70
C GLN A 133 0.50 13.67 11.74
N THR A 134 -0.08 13.08 12.78
CA THR A 134 0.65 12.38 13.83
C THR A 134 0.11 10.97 13.99
N TRP A 135 1.04 10.03 14.08
CA TRP A 135 0.77 8.65 14.46
C TRP A 135 1.63 8.29 15.65
N ASP A 136 1.11 7.38 16.48
CA ASP A 136 1.84 6.80 17.60
C ASP A 136 2.25 5.36 17.24
N PRO A 137 3.39 5.17 16.54
CA PRO A 137 3.87 3.84 16.20
C PRO A 137 4.34 3.06 17.44
N VAL A 138 4.61 3.72 18.57
CA VAL A 138 4.98 3.04 19.81
C VAL A 138 3.75 2.37 20.39
N GLN A 139 2.66 3.13 20.58
CA GLN A 139 1.40 2.58 21.06
C GLN A 139 0.87 1.50 20.10
N PHE A 140 0.93 1.74 18.79
CA PHE A 140 0.52 0.76 17.79
C PHE A 140 1.25 -0.58 17.93
N ARG A 141 2.57 -0.57 18.17
CA ARG A 141 3.34 -1.80 18.38
C ARG A 141 2.93 -2.54 19.66
N LEU A 142 2.66 -1.80 20.73
CA LEU A 142 2.19 -2.39 21.99
C LEU A 142 0.83 -3.07 21.80
N ASP A 143 -0.10 -2.39 21.11
CA ASP A 143 -1.44 -2.91 20.84
C ASP A 143 -1.36 -4.15 19.94
N LEU A 144 -0.57 -4.10 18.87
CA LEU A 144 -0.38 -5.23 17.95
C LEU A 144 0.25 -6.44 18.64
N LEU A 145 1.21 -6.22 19.55
CA LEU A 145 1.80 -7.30 20.34
C LEU A 145 0.76 -7.92 21.29
N GLN A 146 -0.04 -7.10 21.97
CA GLN A 146 -1.10 -7.60 22.84
C GLN A 146 -2.14 -8.42 22.08
N GLU A 147 -2.56 -7.94 20.91
CA GLU A 147 -3.45 -8.67 20.01
C GLU A 147 -2.84 -10.03 19.64
N ALA A 148 -1.61 -10.03 19.11
CA ALA A 148 -0.92 -11.25 18.69
C ALA A 148 -0.71 -12.28 19.82
N LEU A 149 -0.55 -11.82 21.06
CA LEU A 149 -0.46 -12.69 22.24
C LEU A 149 -1.82 -13.22 22.69
N SER A 150 -2.89 -12.44 22.51
CA SER A 150 -4.25 -12.83 22.87
C SER A 150 -4.84 -13.88 21.93
N THR A 151 -4.53 -13.82 20.63
CA THR A 151 -5.02 -14.74 19.58
C THR A 151 -4.35 -16.13 19.63
N ARG A 152 -3.36 -16.33 20.51
CA ARG A 152 -2.70 -17.63 20.73
C ARG A 152 -3.35 -18.48 21.83
N ARG A 153 -4.51 -18.06 22.35
CA ARG A 153 -5.33 -18.80 23.32
C ARG A 153 -6.59 -19.32 22.64
#